data_AF-A0A9P0JPE1-F1
#
_entry.id   AF-A0A9P0JPE1-F1
#
_cell.length_a   1.000
_cell.length_b   1.000
_cell.length_c   1.000
_cell.angle_alpha   90.00
_cell.angle_beta   90.00
_cell.angle_gamma   90.00
#
_symmetry.space_group_name_H-M   'P 1'
#
loop_
_entity.id
_entity.type
_entity.pdbx_description
1 polymer ?
#
loop_
_entity_poly.entity_id
_entity_poly.type
_entity_poly.pdbx_seq_one_letter_code
_entity_poly.pdbx_strand_id
1 'polypeptide(L)'
;MDKLKAIFPVVTDNYTLCDMPASEIEEDEFNAMVEFTETANIVVPIQNMIVNRTEDILRDKIVPQFWSFFKKNDFSRTGFQKFYNAVKYLHDSYTSFYHIYDRLLLFRKRTNLKKPIYEHTCPHSALRLILRAILFSYYYLEHDNIIKEFYEAALKMEDSEGDHHCIILEDNMDCNCLHSFNETNSF
;
A
#
# COMPACT_ATOMS: atom_id res chain seq x y z
N MET A 1 23.08 9.69 11.13
CA MET A 1 22.40 8.64 10.33
C MET A 1 21.44 7.82 11.19
N ASP A 2 21.81 7.42 12.41
CA ASP A 2 20.96 6.54 13.23
C ASP A 2 19.62 7.16 13.65
N LYS A 3 19.60 8.46 13.98
CA LYS A 3 18.36 9.21 14.26
C LYS A 3 17.40 9.26 13.07
N LEU A 4 17.93 9.38 11.85
CA LEU A 4 17.10 9.37 10.63
C LEU A 4 16.41 8.02 10.45
N LYS A 5 17.13 6.92 10.72
CA LYS A 5 16.60 5.56 10.62
C LYS A 5 15.53 5.27 11.67
N ALA A 6 15.67 5.82 12.88
CA ALA A 6 14.63 5.73 13.91
C ALA A 6 13.35 6.47 13.50
N ILE A 7 13.50 7.68 12.94
CA ILE A 7 12.36 8.52 12.56
C ILE A 7 11.68 8.01 11.26
N PHE A 8 12.49 7.61 10.28
CA PHE A 8 12.06 7.08 8.99
C PHE A 8 12.65 5.68 8.78
N PRO A 9 12.06 4.63 9.38
CA PRO A 9 12.55 3.25 9.23
C PRO A 9 12.67 2.81 7.77
N VAL A 10 11.84 3.35 6.88
CA VAL A 10 11.87 3.05 5.43
C VAL A 10 13.23 3.30 4.77
N VAL A 11 14.09 4.12 5.37
CA VAL A 11 15.42 4.41 4.82
C VAL A 11 16.43 3.28 5.07
N THR A 12 16.11 2.31 5.95
CA THR A 12 16.98 1.16 6.24
C THR A 12 16.87 0.07 5.16
N ASP A 13 17.97 -0.63 4.89
CA ASP A 13 17.98 -1.72 3.90
C ASP A 13 17.11 -2.92 4.33
N ASN A 14 16.94 -3.09 5.64
CA ASN A 14 16.22 -4.20 6.26
C ASN A 14 14.78 -3.86 6.64
N TYR A 15 14.22 -2.76 6.12
CA TYR A 15 12.84 -2.37 6.41
C TYR A 15 11.85 -3.50 6.07
N THR A 16 11.05 -3.87 7.06
CA THR A 16 9.89 -4.75 6.95
C THR A 16 8.61 -3.97 7.26
N LEU A 17 7.50 -4.33 6.63
CA LEU A 17 6.20 -3.69 6.90
C LEU A 17 5.75 -3.87 8.36
N CYS A 18 6.31 -4.87 9.06
CA CYS A 18 6.09 -5.14 10.47
C CYS A 18 6.91 -4.23 11.41
N ASP A 19 7.83 -3.41 10.89
CA ASP A 19 8.64 -2.48 11.70
C ASP A 19 7.83 -1.25 12.18
N MET A 20 6.51 -1.36 12.22
CA MET A 20 5.57 -0.32 12.61
C MET A 20 4.60 -0.82 13.70
N PRO A 21 4.31 -0.01 14.73
CA PRO A 21 4.67 1.39 14.89
C PRO A 21 6.01 1.52 15.63
N ALA A 22 7.06 1.98 14.96
CA ALA A 22 8.34 2.23 15.61
C ALA A 22 8.21 3.47 16.51
N SER A 23 7.92 3.23 17.80
CA SER A 23 7.95 4.12 18.97
C SER A 23 7.30 5.50 18.85
N GLU A 24 6.75 6.02 19.95
CA GLU A 24 6.56 7.46 20.08
C GLU A 24 7.92 8.11 19.86
N ILE A 25 8.07 8.85 18.75
CA ILE A 25 9.27 9.65 18.54
C ILE A 25 9.15 10.83 19.48
N GLU A 26 10.10 10.98 20.38
CA GLU A 26 10.17 12.16 21.22
C GLU A 26 10.30 13.41 20.34
N GLU A 27 9.47 14.42 20.61
CA GLU A 27 9.39 15.62 19.79
C GLU A 27 10.75 16.35 19.68
N ASP A 28 11.55 16.29 20.74
CA ASP A 28 12.91 16.85 20.80
C ASP A 28 13.87 16.15 19.84
N GLU A 29 13.77 14.82 19.70
CA GLU A 29 14.59 14.07 18.74
C GLU A 29 14.23 14.41 17.30
N PHE A 30 12.94 14.60 17.03
CA PHE A 30 12.46 15.02 15.72
C PHE A 30 12.94 16.44 15.38
N ASN A 31 12.84 17.37 16.33
CA ASN A 31 13.32 18.75 16.16
C ASN A 31 14.82 18.79 15.91
N ALA A 32 15.61 18.07 16.70
CA ALA A 32 17.06 18.01 16.51
C ALA A 32 17.44 17.46 15.12
N MET A 33 16.67 16.49 14.60
CA MET A 33 16.87 15.99 13.23
C MET A 33 16.53 17.05 12.18
N VAL A 34 15.40 17.76 12.34
CA VAL A 34 15.01 18.86 11.45
C VAL A 34 16.11 19.92 11.38
N GLU A 35 16.53 20.45 12.53
CA GLU A 35 17.57 21.50 12.62
C GLU A 35 18.88 21.04 11.97
N PHE A 36 19.27 19.79 12.20
CA PHE A 36 20.45 19.20 11.56
C PHE A 36 20.31 19.17 10.04
N THR A 37 19.16 18.73 9.51
CA THR A 37 18.96 18.64 8.05
C THR A 37 18.94 20.00 7.38
N GLU A 38 18.41 21.04 8.05
CA GLU A 38 18.43 22.41 7.58
C GLU A 38 19.85 22.98 7.58
N THR A 39 20.57 22.82 8.69
CA THR A 39 21.97 23.30 8.84
C THR A 39 22.90 22.64 7.82
N ALA A 40 22.70 21.34 7.57
CA ALA A 40 23.48 20.58 6.59
C ALA A 40 22.99 20.79 5.13
N ASN A 41 21.90 21.53 4.91
CA ASN A 41 21.28 21.74 3.60
C ASN A 41 20.94 20.43 2.85
N ILE A 42 20.45 19.43 3.59
CA ILE A 42 20.10 18.09 3.05
C ILE A 42 18.60 17.79 3.09
N VAL A 43 17.75 18.78 3.37
CA VAL A 43 16.30 18.63 3.46
C VAL A 43 15.69 17.94 2.21
N VAL A 44 16.06 18.41 1.01
CA VAL A 44 15.59 17.82 -0.26
C VAL A 44 16.15 16.40 -0.47
N PRO A 45 17.46 16.14 -0.30
CA PRO A 45 18.00 14.78 -0.31
C PRO A 45 17.27 13.80 0.61
N ILE A 46 16.93 14.21 1.84
CA ILE A 46 16.22 13.35 2.80
C ILE A 46 14.83 12.97 2.28
N GLN A 47 14.05 13.93 1.77
CA GLN A 47 12.78 13.63 1.14
C GLN A 47 12.94 12.64 -0.01
N ASN A 48 13.87 12.91 -0.92
CA ASN A 48 14.09 12.07 -2.09
C ASN A 48 14.49 10.65 -1.66
N MET A 49 15.31 10.51 -0.62
CA MET A 49 15.71 9.21 -0.07
C MET A 49 14.48 8.43 0.44
N ILE A 50 13.61 9.08 1.20
CA ILE A 50 12.37 8.46 1.71
C ILE A 50 11.49 7.99 0.54
N VAL A 51 11.24 8.87 -0.42
CA VAL A 51 10.38 8.59 -1.59
C VAL A 51 10.96 7.45 -2.43
N ASN A 52 12.24 7.51 -2.78
CA ASN A 52 12.91 6.49 -3.59
C ASN A 52 12.87 5.12 -2.89
N ARG A 53 13.07 5.08 -1.57
CA ARG A 53 13.01 3.83 -0.83
C ARG A 53 11.61 3.24 -0.76
N THR A 54 10.59 4.09 -0.60
CA THR A 54 9.20 3.65 -0.73
C THR A 54 8.95 3.06 -2.12
N GLU A 55 9.44 3.70 -3.18
CA GLU A 55 9.33 3.16 -4.54
C GLU A 55 10.00 1.80 -4.69
N ASP A 56 11.24 1.65 -4.20
CA ASP A 56 11.97 0.39 -4.28
C ASP A 56 11.21 -0.73 -3.56
N ILE A 57 10.69 -0.48 -2.35
CA ILE A 57 9.91 -1.47 -1.61
C ILE A 57 8.62 -1.83 -2.36
N LEU A 58 7.91 -0.83 -2.88
CA LEU A 58 6.69 -1.05 -3.66
C LEU A 58 6.97 -1.88 -4.92
N ARG A 59 8.03 -1.54 -5.65
CA ARG A 59 8.43 -2.18 -6.90
C ARG A 59 8.94 -3.61 -6.71
N ASP A 60 9.78 -3.83 -5.69
CA ASP A 60 10.51 -5.09 -5.55
C ASP A 60 9.78 -6.11 -4.67
N LYS A 61 8.92 -5.65 -3.76
CA LYS A 61 8.23 -6.51 -2.79
C LYS A 61 6.71 -6.47 -2.94
N ILE A 62 6.10 -5.29 -2.80
CA ILE A 62 4.64 -5.17 -2.64
C ILE A 62 3.89 -5.52 -3.91
N VAL A 63 4.20 -4.84 -5.01
CA VAL A 63 3.47 -5.02 -6.28
C VAL A 63 3.68 -6.43 -6.86
N PRO A 64 4.88 -7.02 -6.84
CA PRO A 64 5.06 -8.42 -7.23
C PRO A 64 4.24 -9.40 -6.38
N GLN A 65 4.18 -9.19 -5.06
CA GLN A 65 3.37 -10.02 -4.16
C GLN A 65 1.88 -9.86 -4.43
N PHE A 66 1.40 -8.63 -4.66
CA PHE A 66 0.02 -8.35 -5.08
C PHE A 66 -0.36 -9.14 -6.34
N TRP A 67 0.47 -9.09 -7.39
CA TRP A 67 0.20 -9.83 -8.62
C TRP A 67 0.38 -11.35 -8.46
N SER A 68 1.10 -11.81 -7.43
CA SER A 68 1.29 -13.25 -7.17
C SER A 68 -0.01 -13.98 -6.80
N PHE A 69 -0.98 -13.28 -6.19
CA PHE A 69 -2.31 -13.81 -5.87
C PHE A 69 -3.10 -14.24 -7.12
N PHE A 70 -2.66 -13.78 -8.29
CA PHE A 70 -3.33 -13.94 -9.57
C PHE A 70 -2.58 -14.88 -10.54
N LYS A 71 -1.58 -15.63 -10.08
CA LYS A 71 -0.87 -16.59 -10.95
C LYS A 71 -1.71 -17.84 -11.24
N LYS A 72 -1.65 -18.34 -12.48
CA LYS A 72 -2.51 -19.37 -13.11
C LYS A 72 -2.51 -20.79 -12.49
N ASN A 73 -1.77 -21.06 -11.41
CA ASN A 73 -1.45 -22.44 -11.03
C ASN A 73 -2.45 -23.17 -10.13
N ASP A 74 -3.58 -22.57 -9.76
CA ASP A 74 -4.61 -23.30 -8.99
C ASP A 74 -5.90 -23.44 -9.79
N PHE A 75 -6.14 -24.68 -10.20
CA PHE A 75 -7.45 -25.17 -10.60
C PHE A 75 -8.48 -24.80 -9.52
N SER A 76 -9.63 -24.27 -9.94
CA SER A 76 -10.87 -24.06 -9.16
C SER A 76 -11.12 -22.67 -8.53
N ARG A 77 -12.22 -22.05 -9.01
CA ARG A 77 -13.34 -21.43 -8.27
C ARG A 77 -13.07 -20.49 -7.08
N THR A 78 -11.86 -19.94 -6.94
CA THR A 78 -11.44 -19.09 -5.81
C THR A 78 -11.11 -17.64 -6.19
N GLY A 79 -11.47 -17.20 -7.41
CA GLY A 79 -11.09 -15.89 -7.96
C GLY A 79 -11.43 -14.70 -7.05
N PHE A 80 -12.60 -14.72 -6.43
CA PHE A 80 -13.02 -13.68 -5.48
C PHE A 80 -12.18 -13.66 -4.20
N GLN A 81 -11.91 -14.83 -3.60
CA GLN A 81 -11.06 -14.91 -2.41
C GLN A 81 -9.62 -14.45 -2.71
N LYS A 82 -9.09 -14.81 -3.89
CA LYS A 82 -7.78 -14.33 -4.36
C LYS A 82 -7.77 -12.80 -4.51
N PHE A 83 -8.81 -12.23 -5.10
CA PHE A 83 -8.94 -10.80 -5.24
C PHE A 83 -9.06 -10.08 -3.90
N TYR A 84 -9.94 -10.55 -3.00
CA TYR A 84 -10.07 -10.01 -1.65
C TYR A 84 -8.73 -10.04 -0.91
N ASN A 85 -8.02 -11.17 -0.94
CA ASN A 85 -6.70 -11.29 -0.31
C ASN A 85 -5.66 -10.34 -0.93
N ALA A 86 -5.68 -10.17 -2.25
CA ALA A 86 -4.80 -9.25 -2.95
C ALA A 86 -5.08 -7.80 -2.56
N VAL A 87 -6.36 -7.38 -2.55
CA VAL A 87 -6.78 -6.02 -2.14
C VAL A 87 -6.46 -5.77 -0.68
N LYS A 88 -6.77 -6.72 0.21
CA LYS A 88 -6.44 -6.64 1.63
C LYS A 88 -4.94 -6.48 1.85
N TYR A 89 -4.14 -7.33 1.21
CA TYR A 89 -2.68 -7.23 1.25
C TYR A 89 -2.18 -5.85 0.78
N LEU A 90 -2.74 -5.34 -0.32
CA LEU A 90 -2.38 -4.03 -0.87
C LEU A 90 -2.75 -2.90 0.08
N HIS A 91 -3.95 -2.96 0.67
CA HIS A 91 -4.45 -2.00 1.64
C HIS A 91 -3.59 -1.97 2.91
N ASP A 92 -3.30 -3.14 3.49
CA ASP A 92 -2.48 -3.27 4.70
C ASP A 92 -1.06 -2.75 4.44
N SER A 93 -0.50 -3.11 3.27
CA SER A 93 0.80 -2.60 2.82
C SER A 93 0.78 -1.07 2.63
N TYR A 94 -0.25 -0.51 2.01
CA TYR A 94 -0.38 0.94 1.82
C TYR A 94 -0.51 1.69 3.15
N THR A 95 -1.31 1.15 4.08
CA THR A 95 -1.52 1.74 5.42
C THR A 95 -0.22 1.77 6.21
N SER A 96 0.65 0.77 6.04
CA SER A 96 1.99 0.78 6.66
C SER A 96 2.85 1.98 6.25
N PHE A 97 2.71 2.49 5.02
CA PHE A 97 3.41 3.69 4.56
C PHE A 97 2.77 4.99 5.04
N TYR A 98 1.51 4.95 5.46
CA TYR A 98 0.76 6.15 5.82
C TYR A 98 1.46 6.94 6.95
N HIS A 99 1.89 6.26 8.02
CA HIS A 99 2.55 6.97 9.12
C HIS A 99 3.94 7.52 8.74
N ILE A 100 4.67 6.85 7.83
CA ILE A 100 5.93 7.38 7.29
C ILE A 100 5.66 8.69 6.55
N TYR A 101 4.56 8.74 5.79
CA TYR A 101 4.18 9.92 5.03
C TYR A 101 3.55 11.02 5.89
N ASP A 102 2.94 10.70 7.03
CA ASP A 102 2.59 11.67 8.07
C ASP A 102 3.82 12.35 8.67
N ARG A 103 4.85 11.55 9.00
CA ARG A 103 6.14 12.07 9.48
C ARG A 103 6.83 12.93 8.42
N LEU A 104 6.75 12.53 7.14
CA LEU A 104 7.28 13.32 6.02
C LEU A 104 6.52 14.64 5.84
N LEU A 105 5.20 14.63 6.02
CA LEU A 105 4.38 15.84 5.99
C LEU A 105 4.79 16.80 7.13
N LEU A 106 4.99 16.29 8.34
CA LEU A 106 5.47 17.09 9.47
C LEU A 106 6.87 17.65 9.20
N PHE A 107 7.79 16.82 8.71
CA PHE A 107 9.15 17.21 8.34
C PHE A 107 9.15 18.34 7.32
N ARG A 108 8.34 18.23 6.26
CA ARG A 108 8.17 19.28 5.25
C ARG A 108 7.64 20.59 5.82
N LYS A 109 6.70 20.52 6.78
CA LYS A 109 6.17 21.70 7.46
C LYS A 109 7.24 22.40 8.29
N ARG A 110 7.98 21.64 9.12
CA ARG A 110 9.02 22.21 10.00
C ARG A 110 10.20 22.79 9.22
N THR A 111 10.58 22.17 8.11
CA THR A 111 11.66 22.65 7.21
C THR A 111 11.21 23.67 6.16
N ASN A 112 9.93 24.06 6.17
CA ASN A 112 9.29 24.91 5.15
C ASN A 112 9.57 24.43 3.69
N LEU A 113 9.72 23.12 3.49
CA LEU A 113 10.10 22.56 2.19
C LEU A 113 8.98 22.73 1.16
N LYS A 114 9.24 23.52 0.12
CA LYS A 114 8.27 23.80 -0.96
C LYS A 114 8.36 22.85 -2.15
N LYS A 115 9.49 22.15 -2.32
CA LYS A 115 9.71 21.28 -3.48
C LYS A 115 8.63 20.17 -3.51
N PRO A 116 7.85 20.02 -4.60
CA PRO A 116 6.85 18.97 -4.68
C PRO A 116 7.49 17.57 -4.84
N ILE A 117 6.69 16.53 -4.59
CA ILE A 117 7.01 15.13 -4.92
C ILE A 117 6.10 14.76 -6.08
N TYR A 118 6.65 14.55 -7.28
CA TYR A 118 5.88 14.29 -8.50
C TYR A 118 4.70 15.28 -8.70
N GLU A 119 5.01 16.58 -8.68
CA GLU A 119 4.03 17.68 -8.77
C GLU A 119 2.99 17.77 -7.63
N HIS A 120 3.06 16.90 -6.62
CA HIS A 120 2.19 16.97 -5.45
C HIS A 120 2.87 17.64 -4.26
N THR A 121 2.19 18.61 -3.65
CA THR A 121 2.62 19.27 -2.41
C THR A 121 2.33 18.45 -1.16
N CYS A 122 1.27 17.63 -1.21
CA CYS A 122 0.88 16.69 -0.17
C CYS A 122 1.59 15.34 -0.38
N PRO A 123 2.41 14.88 0.58
CA PRO A 123 3.10 13.59 0.48
C PRO A 123 2.15 12.41 0.24
N HIS A 124 1.01 12.36 0.93
CA HIS A 124 0.02 11.29 0.77
C HIS A 124 -0.55 11.21 -0.66
N SER A 125 -0.73 12.37 -1.31
CA SER A 125 -1.15 12.40 -2.71
C SER A 125 -0.07 11.81 -3.62
N ALA A 126 1.20 12.11 -3.34
CA ALA A 126 2.33 11.52 -4.05
C ALA A 126 2.44 10.01 -3.81
N LEU A 127 2.28 9.52 -2.57
CA LEU A 127 2.26 8.09 -2.26
C LEU A 127 1.21 7.35 -3.08
N ARG A 128 -0.01 7.87 -3.13
CA ARG A 128 -1.09 7.29 -3.94
C ARG A 128 -0.75 7.26 -5.42
N LEU A 129 -0.12 8.32 -5.95
CA LEU A 129 0.32 8.38 -7.34
C LEU A 129 1.40 7.33 -7.62
N ILE A 130 2.41 7.24 -6.74
CA ILE A 130 3.51 6.27 -6.83
C ILE A 130 2.96 4.84 -6.84
N LEU A 131 2.10 4.50 -5.87
CA LEU A 131 1.51 3.16 -5.80
C LEU A 131 0.76 2.82 -7.10
N ARG A 132 -0.09 3.75 -7.58
CA ARG A 132 -0.83 3.55 -8.84
C ARG A 132 0.11 3.36 -10.01
N ALA A 133 1.11 4.22 -10.15
CA ALA A 133 2.07 4.14 -11.25
C ALA A 133 2.82 2.80 -11.27
N ILE A 134 3.25 2.29 -10.11
CA ILE A 134 3.95 1.01 -10.00
C ILE A 134 3.00 -0.17 -10.25
N LEU A 135 1.77 -0.14 -9.71
CA LEU A 135 0.77 -1.18 -9.99
C LEU A 135 0.50 -1.30 -11.49
N PHE A 136 0.32 -0.17 -12.17
CA PHE A 136 0.06 -0.14 -13.61
C PHE A 136 1.29 -0.46 -14.46
N SER A 137 2.51 -0.18 -14.00
CA SER A 137 3.72 -0.56 -14.75
C SER A 137 3.99 -2.06 -14.71
N TYR A 138 3.51 -2.77 -13.68
CA TYR A 138 3.54 -4.23 -13.56
C TYR A 138 2.27 -4.89 -14.10
N TYR A 139 1.42 -4.14 -14.80
CA TYR A 139 0.22 -4.68 -15.41
C TYR A 139 0.59 -5.60 -16.58
N TYR A 140 0.71 -6.90 -16.30
CA TYR A 140 0.83 -7.90 -17.35
C TYR A 140 -0.54 -8.15 -17.98
N LEU A 141 -0.58 -8.23 -19.32
CA LEU A 141 -1.77 -8.58 -20.13
C LEU A 141 -2.43 -9.90 -19.69
N GLU A 142 -1.70 -10.76 -18.97
CA GLU A 142 -2.22 -12.02 -18.42
C GLU A 142 -3.20 -11.83 -17.25
N HIS A 143 -3.34 -10.62 -16.70
CA HIS A 143 -4.22 -10.33 -15.57
C HIS A 143 -5.63 -9.83 -15.98
N ASP A 144 -5.87 -9.55 -17.27
CA ASP A 144 -7.18 -9.09 -17.79
C ASP A 144 -8.30 -10.08 -17.45
N ASN A 145 -8.03 -11.38 -17.63
CA ASN A 145 -9.00 -12.44 -17.33
C ASN A 145 -9.41 -12.44 -15.85
N ILE A 146 -8.51 -12.06 -14.96
CA ILE A 146 -8.72 -12.14 -13.51
C ILE A 146 -9.50 -10.93 -13.00
N ILE A 147 -9.21 -9.75 -13.55
CA ILE A 147 -10.03 -8.56 -13.32
C ILE A 147 -11.44 -8.81 -13.84
N LYS A 148 -11.57 -9.45 -15.00
CA LYS A 148 -12.87 -9.84 -15.57
C LYS A 148 -13.60 -10.85 -14.68
N GLU A 149 -12.94 -11.92 -14.25
CA GLU A 149 -13.51 -12.91 -13.32
C GLU A 149 -13.95 -12.27 -12.00
N PHE A 150 -13.20 -11.30 -11.47
CA PHE A 150 -13.60 -10.54 -10.30
C PHE A 150 -14.87 -9.73 -10.53
N TYR A 151 -14.94 -8.93 -11.59
CA TYR A 151 -16.13 -8.13 -11.88
C TYR A 151 -17.35 -9.00 -12.17
N GLU A 152 -17.18 -10.11 -12.91
CA GLU A 152 -18.24 -11.09 -13.14
C GLU A 152 -18.73 -11.72 -11.82
N ALA A 153 -17.83 -12.03 -10.89
CA ALA A 153 -18.16 -12.58 -9.59
C ALA A 153 -18.85 -11.55 -8.67
N ALA A 154 -18.37 -10.30 -8.65
CA ALA A 154 -18.91 -9.19 -7.88
C ALA A 154 -20.33 -8.85 -8.34
N LEU A 155 -20.56 -8.74 -9.66
CA LEU A 155 -21.88 -8.49 -10.23
C LEU A 155 -22.87 -9.62 -9.89
N LYS A 156 -22.43 -10.89 -9.98
CA LYS A 156 -23.25 -12.04 -9.60
C LYS A 156 -23.63 -12.03 -8.10
N MET A 157 -22.76 -11.53 -7.24
CA MET A 157 -23.05 -11.39 -5.80
C MET A 157 -24.01 -10.24 -5.51
N GLU A 158 -23.90 -9.12 -6.23
CA GLU A 158 -24.81 -7.98 -6.12
C GLU A 158 -26.24 -8.37 -6.53
N ASP A 159 -26.39 -9.17 -7.57
CA ASP A 159 -27.68 -9.67 -8.07
C ASP A 159 -28.30 -10.78 -7.20
N SER A 160 -27.60 -11.25 -6.15
CA SER A 160 -27.99 -12.42 -5.33
C SER A 160 -28.88 -12.11 -4.12
N GLU A 161 -29.79 -11.15 -4.26
CA GLU A 161 -30.78 -10.81 -3.23
C GLU A 161 -31.75 -11.99 -2.96
N GLY A 162 -31.34 -12.98 -2.16
CA GLY A 162 -32.28 -13.96 -1.59
C GLY A 162 -31.77 -15.37 -1.33
N ASP A 163 -30.62 -15.78 -1.86
CA ASP A 163 -30.10 -17.14 -1.65
C ASP A 163 -28.85 -17.14 -0.77
N HIS A 164 -28.89 -17.88 0.35
CA HIS A 164 -27.74 -18.09 1.25
C HIS A 164 -26.63 -18.96 0.64
N HIS A 165 -26.74 -19.31 -0.65
CA HIS A 165 -25.74 -20.06 -1.38
C HIS A 165 -24.73 -19.11 -2.04
N CYS A 166 -23.46 -19.33 -1.74
CA CYS A 166 -22.36 -18.62 -2.38
C CYS A 166 -22.32 -18.96 -3.88
N ILE A 167 -22.82 -18.05 -4.74
CA ILE A 167 -22.87 -18.23 -6.21
C ILE A 167 -21.48 -18.50 -6.82
N ILE A 168 -20.41 -18.13 -6.12
CA ILE A 168 -19.03 -18.36 -6.55
C ILE A 168 -18.57 -19.80 -6.30
N LEU A 169 -19.07 -20.41 -5.22
CA LEU A 169 -18.75 -21.77 -4.80
C LEU A 169 -20.07 -22.50 -4.65
N GLU A 170 -20.71 -22.82 -5.77
CA GLU A 170 -22.05 -23.46 -5.88
C GLU A 170 -22.21 -24.72 -4.98
N ASP A 171 -21.11 -25.34 -4.51
CA ASP A 171 -21.11 -26.57 -3.70
C ASP A 171 -20.58 -26.40 -2.25
N ASN A 172 -20.25 -25.19 -1.79
CA ASN A 172 -19.61 -25.02 -0.47
C ASN A 172 -20.47 -24.18 0.49
N MET A 173 -21.20 -24.87 1.36
CA MET A 173 -22.05 -24.27 2.42
C MET A 173 -21.27 -23.41 3.41
N ASP A 174 -19.95 -23.57 3.51
CA ASP A 174 -19.05 -22.81 4.40
C ASP A 174 -18.26 -21.71 3.64
N CYS A 175 -18.78 -21.20 2.53
CA CYS A 175 -18.13 -20.13 1.76
C CYS A 175 -18.29 -18.75 2.43
N ASN A 176 -17.16 -18.10 2.79
CA ASN A 176 -17.13 -16.75 3.39
C ASN A 176 -17.17 -15.59 2.37
N CYS A 177 -17.45 -15.87 1.09
CA CYS A 177 -17.27 -14.87 0.03
C CYS A 177 -18.30 -13.72 0.11
N LEU A 178 -19.54 -13.98 0.55
CA LEU A 178 -20.55 -12.93 0.74
C LEU A 178 -20.14 -11.95 1.85
N HIS A 179 -19.57 -12.46 2.94
CA HIS A 179 -19.04 -11.63 4.02
C HIS A 179 -17.88 -10.76 3.53
N SER A 180 -16.91 -11.35 2.83
CA SER A 180 -15.79 -10.61 2.24
C SER A 180 -16.23 -9.57 1.20
N PHE A 181 -17.30 -9.83 0.43
CA PHE A 181 -17.91 -8.85 -0.47
C PHE A 181 -18.51 -7.67 0.28
N ASN A 182 -19.34 -7.96 1.30
CA ASN A 182 -19.95 -6.92 2.12
C ASN A 182 -18.88 -6.08 2.85
N GLU A 183 -17.84 -6.71 3.40
CA GLU A 183 -16.70 -6.02 4.03
C GLU A 183 -15.95 -5.12 3.03
N THR A 184 -15.76 -5.57 1.79
CA THR A 184 -15.10 -4.77 0.75
C THR A 184 -15.92 -3.55 0.34
N ASN A 185 -17.25 -3.67 0.32
CA ASN A 185 -18.18 -2.65 -0.18
C ASN A 185 -18.81 -1.77 0.91
N SER A 186 -18.47 -1.96 2.19
CA SER A 186 -19.04 -1.18 3.30
C SER A 186 -18.25 0.09 3.65
N PHE A 187 -17.30 0.49 2.78
CA PHE A 187 -16.53 1.73 2.89
C PHE A 187 -17.02 2.83 1.95
#